data_AF-A0A821Y4V7-F1
#
_entry.id   AF-A0A821Y4V7-F1
#
_cell.length_a   1.000
_cell.length_b   1.000
_cell.length_c   1.000
_cell.angle_alpha   90.00
_cell.angle_beta   90.00
_cell.angle_gamma   90.00
#
_symmetry.space_group_name_H-M   'P 1'
#
loop_
_entity.id
_entity.type
_entity.pdbx_description
1 polymer ?
#
loop_
_entity_poly.entity_id
_entity_poly.type
_entity_poly.pdbx_seq_one_letter_code
_entity_poly.pdbx_strand_id
1 'polypeptide(L)'
;QSALPREQEILFTMHTVFRVGEIKQTVENSRLWEVHLTITDESDPQLAGLTAHIKEEIDGEGWYRMGKLMLKVGHFDQAEELYNELLENASHDSDRAFIYHQLGVMKYHQGEYQQAVTFYEKS
;
A
#
# COMPACT_ATOMS: atom_id res chain seq x y z
N GLN A 1 18.53 -25.86 -11.91
CA GLN A 1 19.93 -25.85 -11.43
C GLN A 1 20.32 -24.39 -11.32
N SER A 2 20.74 -23.95 -10.14
CA SER A 2 21.24 -22.58 -9.92
C SER A 2 22.44 -22.31 -10.84
N ALA A 3 22.60 -21.05 -11.26
CA ALA A 3 23.67 -20.61 -12.14
C ALA A 3 25.05 -20.57 -11.43
N LEU A 4 25.09 -20.67 -10.10
CA LEU A 4 26.30 -20.56 -9.30
C LEU A 4 26.49 -21.78 -8.38
N PRO A 5 27.60 -22.53 -8.48
CA PRO A 5 27.83 -23.77 -7.73
C PRO A 5 27.84 -23.66 -6.19
N ARG A 6 27.82 -22.44 -5.64
CA ARG A 6 27.84 -22.17 -4.18
C ARG A 6 26.67 -21.28 -3.73
N GLU A 7 25.65 -21.12 -4.57
CA GLU A 7 24.47 -20.35 -4.18
C GLU A 7 23.76 -21.05 -3.01
N GLN A 8 23.58 -20.34 -1.91
CA GLN A 8 22.67 -20.72 -0.84
C GLN A 8 21.40 -19.90 -0.99
N GLU A 9 20.31 -20.58 -1.28
CA GLU A 9 18.99 -19.95 -1.33
C GLU A 9 18.43 -19.84 0.09
N ILE A 10 17.93 -18.65 0.44
CA ILE A 10 17.21 -18.41 1.69
C ILE A 10 15.75 -18.15 1.31
N LEU A 11 14.85 -18.99 1.83
CA LEU A 11 13.42 -18.79 1.64
C LEU A 11 12.91 -17.77 2.67
N PHE A 12 12.42 -16.63 2.20
CA PHE A 12 11.75 -15.67 3.06
C PHE A 12 10.27 -16.04 3.23
N THR A 13 9.71 -15.80 4.41
CA THR A 13 8.27 -15.82 4.59
C THR A 13 7.62 -14.72 3.76
N MET A 14 6.46 -15.03 3.17
CA MET A 14 5.65 -14.02 2.46
C MET A 14 5.40 -12.82 3.39
N HIS A 15 5.52 -11.61 2.84
CA HIS A 15 5.36 -10.31 3.54
C HIS A 15 6.51 -9.89 4.47
N THR A 16 7.67 -10.55 4.40
CA THR A 16 8.87 -10.03 5.09
C THR A 16 9.31 -8.74 4.42
N VAL A 17 9.39 -7.66 5.20
CA VAL A 17 9.88 -6.37 4.74
C VAL A 17 11.37 -6.26 5.07
N PHE A 18 12.15 -5.80 4.10
CA PHE A 18 13.57 -5.54 4.25
C PHE A 18 13.88 -4.08 3.99
N ARG A 19 14.74 -3.51 4.82
CA ARG A 19 15.45 -2.28 4.46
C ARG A 19 16.61 -2.64 3.54
N VAL A 20 16.69 -1.94 2.41
CA VAL A 20 17.91 -1.90 1.60
C VAL A 20 18.89 -0.95 2.28
N GLY A 21 20.03 -1.50 2.68
CA GLY A 21 21.16 -0.76 3.23
C GLY A 21 22.13 -0.35 2.13
N GLU A 22 23.33 -0.94 2.17
CA GLU A 22 24.37 -0.70 1.17
C GLU A 22 24.15 -1.55 -0.09
N ILE A 23 24.28 -0.91 -1.26
CA ILE A 23 24.42 -1.58 -2.55
C ILE A 23 25.83 -1.30 -3.04
N LYS A 24 26.64 -2.33 -3.26
CA LYS A 24 28.02 -2.18 -3.76
C LYS A 24 28.35 -3.20 -4.82
N GLN A 25 29.26 -2.83 -5.71
CA GLN A 25 29.78 -3.75 -6.72
C GLN A 25 30.88 -4.61 -6.10
N THR A 26 30.93 -5.90 -6.42
CA THR A 26 31.98 -6.76 -5.87
C THR A 26 33.33 -6.43 -6.51
N VAL A 27 34.40 -6.48 -5.70
CA VAL A 27 35.76 -6.19 -6.17
C VAL A 27 36.25 -7.26 -7.16
N GLU A 28 35.77 -8.50 -7.01
CA GLU A 28 36.15 -9.64 -7.83
C GLU A 28 35.50 -9.64 -9.21
N ASN A 29 34.30 -9.03 -9.36
CA ASN A 29 33.59 -9.02 -10.63
C ASN A 29 32.69 -7.79 -10.75
N SER A 30 33.03 -6.91 -11.70
CA SER A 30 32.27 -5.68 -11.95
C SER A 30 30.83 -5.85 -12.41
N ARG A 31 30.43 -7.07 -12.80
CA ARG A 31 29.05 -7.41 -13.16
C ARG A 31 28.22 -7.90 -11.98
N LEU A 32 28.83 -8.15 -10.83
CA LEU A 32 28.15 -8.62 -9.63
C LEU A 32 27.94 -7.48 -8.64
N TRP A 33 26.73 -7.42 -8.10
CA TRP A 33 26.30 -6.46 -7.10
C TRP A 33 25.92 -7.19 -5.82
N GLU A 34 26.39 -6.67 -4.69
CA GLU A 34 26.06 -7.10 -3.35
C GLU A 34 25.10 -6.08 -2.74
N VAL A 35 23.94 -6.57 -2.26
CA VAL A 35 22.92 -5.76 -1.62
C VAL A 35 22.76 -6.23 -0.18
N HIS A 36 23.05 -5.35 0.77
CA HIS A 36 22.80 -5.61 2.18
C HIS A 36 21.35 -5.34 2.52
N LEU A 37 20.65 -6.39 2.95
CA LEU A 37 19.28 -6.31 3.42
C LEU A 37 19.23 -6.49 4.94
N THR A 38 18.41 -5.70 5.61
CA THR A 38 18.13 -5.84 7.05
C THR A 38 16.65 -6.09 7.24
N ILE A 39 16.30 -7.14 7.98
CA ILE A 39 14.91 -7.41 8.36
C ILE A 39 14.43 -6.23 9.20
N THR A 40 13.25 -5.70 8.86
CA THR A 40 12.59 -4.69 9.67
C THR A 40 11.67 -5.36 10.68
N ASP A 41 11.57 -4.80 11.88
CA ASP A 41 10.60 -5.21 12.90
C ASP A 41 9.90 -3.97 13.50
N GLU A 42 9.04 -4.17 14.50
CA GLU A 42 8.28 -3.08 15.13
C GLU A 42 9.14 -2.01 15.82
N SER A 43 10.42 -2.31 16.13
CA SER A 43 11.36 -1.37 16.73
C SER A 43 12.08 -0.49 15.70
N ASP A 44 11.84 -0.74 14.41
CA ASP A 44 12.46 -0.03 13.32
C ASP A 44 11.97 1.45 13.23
N PRO A 45 12.85 2.45 13.41
CA PRO A 45 12.43 3.85 13.49
C PRO A 45 11.91 4.41 12.16
N GLN A 46 12.36 3.90 11.02
CA GLN A 46 11.86 4.37 9.72
C GLN A 46 10.50 3.76 9.42
N LEU A 47 10.31 2.48 9.76
CA LEU A 47 9.00 1.84 9.66
C LEU A 47 7.99 2.49 10.61
N ALA A 48 8.41 2.81 11.84
CA ALA A 48 7.60 3.54 12.79
C ALA A 48 7.25 4.95 12.27
N GLY A 49 8.23 5.66 11.70
CA GLY A 49 8.03 6.97 11.08
C GLY A 49 7.06 6.93 9.90
N LEU A 50 7.20 5.95 8.99
CA LEU A 50 6.26 5.73 7.89
C LEU A 50 4.85 5.43 8.41
N THR A 51 4.73 4.56 9.41
CA THR A 51 3.45 4.21 10.02
C THR A 51 2.78 5.42 10.66
N ALA A 52 3.55 6.27 11.35
CA ALA A 52 3.06 7.52 11.92
C ALA A 52 2.57 8.49 10.84
N HIS A 53 3.35 8.66 9.77
CA HIS A 53 2.97 9.50 8.65
C HIS A 53 1.69 9.03 7.96
N ILE A 54 1.57 7.73 7.68
CA ILE A 54 0.33 7.17 7.13
C ILE A 54 -0.84 7.47 8.06
N LYS A 55 -0.69 7.27 9.38
CA LYS A 55 -1.72 7.53 10.39
C LYS A 55 -2.17 9.01 10.43
N GLU A 56 -1.27 9.95 10.15
CA GLU A 56 -1.57 11.38 10.04
C GLU A 56 -2.31 11.71 8.73
N GLU A 57 -1.96 11.07 7.61
CA GLU A 57 -2.64 11.27 6.33
C GLU A 57 -4.06 10.67 6.32
N ILE A 58 -4.27 9.55 7.01
CA ILE A 58 -5.59 8.91 7.14
C ILE A 58 -6.42 9.54 8.26
N ASP A 59 -6.87 10.77 8.02
CA ASP A 59 -7.81 11.48 8.90
C ASP A 59 -9.22 10.85 8.87
N GLY A 60 -9.99 11.05 9.93
CA GLY A 60 -11.35 10.55 10.13
C GLY A 60 -11.47 9.43 11.17
N GLU A 61 -12.69 8.93 11.35
CA GLU A 61 -13.00 7.93 12.37
C GLU A 61 -13.67 6.69 11.77
N GLY A 62 -13.58 5.57 12.51
CA GLY A 62 -14.27 4.33 12.20
C GLY A 62 -13.99 3.78 10.80
N TRP A 63 -15.06 3.40 10.11
CA TRP A 63 -15.01 2.75 8.80
C TRP A 63 -14.41 3.63 7.70
N TYR A 64 -14.60 4.95 7.74
CA TYR A 64 -14.02 5.85 6.75
C TYR A 64 -12.49 5.90 6.82
N ARG A 65 -11.94 5.87 8.04
CA ARG A 65 -10.49 5.78 8.25
C ARG A 65 -9.95 4.44 7.74
N MET A 66 -10.69 3.35 7.98
CA MET A 66 -10.33 2.02 7.48
C MET A 66 -10.29 1.98 5.95
N GLY A 67 -11.31 2.53 5.28
CA GLY A 67 -11.34 2.60 3.81
C GLY A 67 -10.16 3.40 3.25
N LYS A 68 -9.84 4.57 3.83
CA LYS A 68 -8.67 5.35 3.42
C LYS A 68 -7.36 4.59 3.61
N LEU A 69 -7.21 3.84 4.70
CA LEU A 69 -6.05 2.99 4.92
C LEU A 69 -5.93 1.93 3.83
N MET A 70 -7.02 1.21 3.53
CA MET A 70 -7.06 0.19 2.47
C MET A 70 -6.65 0.78 1.12
N LEU A 71 -7.14 1.97 0.77
CA LEU A 71 -6.71 2.68 -0.45
C LEU A 71 -5.21 3.00 -0.44
N LYS A 72 -4.69 3.50 0.69
CA LYS A 72 -3.27 3.89 0.82
C LYS A 72 -2.32 2.70 0.71
N VAL A 73 -2.73 1.52 1.20
CA VAL A 73 -1.93 0.28 1.12
C VAL A 73 -2.24 -0.56 -0.13
N GLY A 74 -3.10 -0.08 -1.02
CA GLY A 74 -3.39 -0.72 -2.31
C GLY A 74 -4.36 -1.90 -2.25
N HIS A 75 -5.09 -2.07 -1.14
CA HIS A 75 -6.13 -3.10 -0.98
C HIS A 75 -7.45 -2.62 -1.60
N PHE A 76 -7.47 -2.41 -2.91
CA PHE A 76 -8.59 -1.78 -3.60
C PHE A 76 -9.88 -2.60 -3.54
N ASP A 77 -9.81 -3.92 -3.70
CA ASP A 77 -11.00 -4.79 -3.68
C ASP A 77 -11.72 -4.71 -2.31
N GLN A 78 -10.97 -4.76 -1.22
CA GLN A 78 -11.51 -4.64 0.14
C GLN A 78 -12.06 -3.23 0.40
N ALA A 79 -11.41 -2.19 -0.14
CA ALA A 79 -11.90 -0.82 -0.04
C ALA A 79 -13.22 -0.64 -0.81
N GLU A 80 -13.34 -1.23 -2.00
CA GLU A 80 -14.55 -1.18 -2.82
C GLU A 80 -15.73 -1.84 -2.10
N GLU A 81 -15.53 -3.04 -1.54
CA GLU A 81 -16.54 -3.74 -0.73
C GLU A 81 -17.00 -2.88 0.46
N LEU A 82 -16.06 -2.34 1.24
CA LEU A 82 -16.37 -1.51 2.39
C LEU A 82 -17.15 -0.25 2.01
N TYR A 83 -16.70 0.47 0.96
CA TYR A 83 -17.37 1.70 0.55
C TYR A 83 -18.75 1.44 -0.03
N ASN A 84 -18.96 0.33 -0.74
CA ASN A 84 -20.29 -0.05 -1.22
C ASN A 84 -21.24 -0.36 -0.04
N GLU A 85 -20.78 -1.10 0.98
CA GLU A 85 -21.57 -1.35 2.19
C GLU A 85 -21.92 -0.04 2.93
N LEU A 86 -20.95 0.87 3.07
CA LEU A 86 -21.20 2.17 3.67
C LEU A 86 -22.20 2.99 2.85
N LEU A 87 -22.13 2.91 1.51
CA LEU A 87 -23.02 3.64 0.61
C LEU A 87 -24.47 3.15 0.74
N GLU A 88 -24.67 1.84 0.86
CA GLU A 88 -26.00 1.23 1.06
C GLU A 88 -26.64 1.67 2.38
N ASN A 89 -25.83 1.88 3.42
CA ASN A 89 -26.28 2.29 4.74
C ASN A 89 -26.27 3.82 4.96
N ALA A 90 -25.81 4.60 3.97
CA ALA A 90 -25.67 6.04 4.10
C ALA A 90 -27.03 6.73 4.13
N SER A 91 -27.31 7.41 5.25
CA SER A 91 -28.57 8.11 5.51
C SER A 91 -28.57 9.57 5.04
N HIS A 92 -27.39 10.20 4.96
CA HIS A 92 -27.26 11.59 4.57
C HIS A 92 -26.56 11.71 3.21
N ASP A 93 -26.95 12.71 2.42
CA ASP A 93 -26.33 12.99 1.13
C ASP A 93 -24.85 13.34 1.27
N SER A 94 -24.46 13.98 2.38
CA SER A 94 -23.05 14.27 2.68
C SER A 94 -22.20 13.00 2.83
N ASP A 95 -22.76 11.94 3.42
CA ASP A 95 -22.08 10.66 3.59
C ASP A 95 -21.91 9.99 2.22
N ARG A 96 -22.96 10.01 1.40
CA ARG A 96 -22.95 9.46 0.04
C ARG A 96 -21.95 10.18 -0.85
N ALA A 97 -21.96 11.52 -0.82
CA ALA A 97 -21.02 12.36 -1.54
C ALA A 97 -19.57 11.98 -1.18
N PHE A 98 -19.26 11.91 0.12
CA PHE A 98 -17.94 11.50 0.59
C PHE A 98 -17.56 10.10 0.09
N ILE A 99 -18.48 9.13 0.15
CA ILE A 99 -18.21 7.76 -0.28
C ILE A 99 -17.97 7.68 -1.78
N TYR A 100 -18.78 8.39 -2.59
CA TYR A 100 -18.56 8.49 -4.03
C TYR A 100 -17.21 9.12 -4.36
N HIS A 101 -16.80 10.16 -3.64
CA HIS A 101 -15.46 10.71 -3.79
C HIS A 101 -14.37 9.66 -3.54
N GLN A 102 -14.48 8.85 -2.47
CA GLN A 102 -13.50 7.80 -2.17
C GLN A 102 -13.47 6.69 -3.23
N LEU A 103 -14.63 6.26 -3.74
CA LEU A 103 -14.72 5.31 -4.86
C LEU A 103 -14.09 5.88 -6.14
N GLY A 104 -14.24 7.19 -6.39
CA GLY A 104 -13.56 7.88 -7.49
C GLY A 104 -12.03 7.86 -7.33
N VAL A 105 -11.53 8.20 -6.13
CA VAL A 105 -10.09 8.12 -5.80
C VAL A 105 -9.54 6.71 -6.00
N MET A 106 -10.29 5.69 -5.58
CA MET A 106 -9.92 4.29 -5.79
C MET A 106 -9.77 3.94 -7.27
N LYS A 107 -10.79 4.25 -8.10
CA LYS A 107 -10.73 3.98 -9.55
C LYS A 107 -9.61 4.76 -10.22
N TYR A 108 -9.31 5.98 -9.76
CA TYR A 108 -8.16 6.75 -10.22
C TYR A 108 -6.84 6.01 -9.93
N HIS A 109 -6.65 5.48 -8.71
CA HIS A 109 -5.44 4.71 -8.36
C HIS A 109 -5.32 3.38 -9.11
N GLN A 110 -6.45 2.77 -9.51
CA GLN A 110 -6.48 1.60 -10.40
C GLN A 110 -6.21 1.95 -11.89
N GLY A 111 -6.15 3.24 -12.25
CA GLY A 111 -6.00 3.69 -13.64
C GLY A 111 -7.30 3.67 -14.45
N GLU A 112 -8.44 3.45 -13.80
CA GLU A 112 -9.78 3.38 -14.40
C GLU A 112 -10.43 4.78 -14.46
N TYR A 113 -9.79 5.70 -15.15
CA TYR A 113 -10.12 7.14 -15.09
C TYR A 113 -11.57 7.47 -15.49
N GLN A 114 -12.16 6.75 -16.46
CA GLN A 114 -13.54 7.01 -16.88
C GLN A 114 -14.55 6.67 -15.77
N GLN A 115 -14.28 5.59 -15.03
CA GLN A 115 -15.10 5.23 -13.86
C GLN A 115 -14.85 6.21 -12.71
N ALA A 116 -13.61 6.65 -12.52
CA ALA A 116 -13.28 7.67 -11.52
C ALA A 116 -14.10 8.95 -11.73
N VAL A 117 -14.18 9.46 -12.96
CA VAL A 117 -15.03 10.62 -13.32
C VAL A 117 -16.50 10.36 -12.99
N THR A 118 -17.01 9.17 -13.33
CA THR A 118 -18.42 8.81 -13.07
C THR A 118 -18.74 8.84 -11.57
N PHE A 119 -17.78 8.50 -10.71
CA PHE A 119 -17.93 8.61 -9.27
C PHE A 119 -17.76 10.06 -8.78
N TYR A 120 -16.81 10.82 -9.33
CA TYR A 120 -16.65 12.23 -8.97
C TYR A 120 -17.86 13.10 -9.34
N GLU A 121 -18.59 12.76 -10.41
CA GLU A 121 -19.84 13.43 -10.78
C GLU A 121 -21.00 13.14 -9.82
N LYS A 122 -20.92 12.04 -9.07
CA LYS A 122 -21.91 11.64 -8.04
C LYS A 122 -21.55 12.16 -6.65
N SER A 123 -20.29 12.55 -6.45
CA SER A 123 -19.80 13.18 -5.24
C SER A 123 -20.36 14.58 -5.09
#